data_AF-A0A437K6L4-F1
#
_entry.id   AF-A0A437K6L4-F1
#
_cell.length_a   1.000
_cell.length_b   1.000
_cell.length_c   1.000
_cell.angle_alpha   90.00
_cell.angle_beta   90.00
_cell.angle_gamma   90.00
#
_symmetry.space_group_name_H-M   'P 1'
#
loop_
_entity.id
_entity.type
_entity.pdbx_description
1 polymer ?
#
loop_
_entity_poly.entity_id
_entity_poly.type
_entity_poly.pdbx_seq_one_letter_code
_entity_poly.pdbx_strand_id
1 'polypeptide(L)'
;MTINEPVYAAMLVLALIAIGEVVSIITRARVPMLLIAILGFLIFIWTGIFPADIVDTSSFSAMGTLLTGPLVVHLGTLIPLTLMAKQYRAVLIALGGSLVALLFVLPIITMLFGYETAVAGTGPLVGGIVAFIVTSEALNGSGFEYLVAIPALVLAVHKLFGLPVASMLLRKYALILRNKWDQTDSSSYIAAAAEVPLHGAAVVSTPKKRKKYEFNTANILLFKLFVGASLGTVLGELTGISGTIWCLFIGVLGTKVNFYNENIMDKAKASSIAVLGTIFIVIASMSKVSLTQFLHFIPQVVTIIIIGEIGILVGGYIVSKLVKWHPYKGMSLALTAMFGFPADYILCQEVSRSVGRTEEEENRLLNELSPPMLIGGFTTVTVASVLIASILVKTLS
;
A
#
# COMPACT_ATOMS: atom_id res chain seq x y z
N MET A 1 -12.86 33.79 12.77
CA MET A 1 -14.24 33.27 12.95
C MET A 1 -14.62 32.20 11.90
N THR A 2 -13.78 31.89 10.89
CA THR A 2 -14.14 30.95 9.81
C THR A 2 -13.43 29.59 9.86
N ILE A 3 -12.28 29.44 10.55
CA ILE A 3 -11.54 28.16 10.56
C ILE A 3 -12.18 27.07 11.45
N ASN A 4 -12.99 27.48 12.43
CA ASN A 4 -13.65 26.56 13.37
C ASN A 4 -14.90 25.89 12.76
N GLU A 5 -15.32 26.31 11.58
CA GLU A 5 -16.41 25.69 10.84
C GLU A 5 -15.88 24.45 10.10
N PRO A 6 -16.52 23.27 10.23
CA PRO A 6 -16.00 22.02 9.69
C PRO A 6 -15.66 22.06 8.19
N VAL A 7 -16.47 22.77 7.40
CA VAL A 7 -16.27 22.89 5.95
C VAL A 7 -14.99 23.65 5.62
N TYR A 8 -14.67 24.71 6.36
CA TYR A 8 -13.44 25.48 6.15
C TYR A 8 -12.21 24.71 6.64
N ALA A 9 -12.31 24.06 7.80
CA ALA A 9 -11.26 23.19 8.32
C ALA A 9 -10.93 22.07 7.31
N ALA A 10 -11.95 21.40 6.78
CA ALA A 10 -11.80 20.38 5.74
C ALA A 10 -11.16 20.95 4.47
N MET A 11 -11.65 22.09 3.98
CA MET A 11 -11.11 22.75 2.78
C MET A 11 -9.61 23.05 2.91
N LEU A 12 -9.17 23.55 4.08
CA LEU A 12 -7.77 23.91 4.31
C LEU A 12 -6.84 22.70 4.35
N VAL A 13 -7.25 21.61 5.01
CA VAL A 13 -6.49 20.36 5.00
C VAL A 13 -6.51 19.73 3.60
N LEU A 14 -7.64 19.78 2.90
CA LEU A 14 -7.75 19.34 1.51
C LEU A 14 -6.86 20.13 0.57
N ALA A 15 -6.69 21.43 0.80
CA ALA A 15 -5.79 22.26 0.00
C ALA A 15 -4.35 21.75 0.09
N LEU A 16 -3.89 21.34 1.28
CA LEU A 16 -2.56 20.73 1.46
C LEU A 16 -2.43 19.40 0.69
N ILE A 17 -3.46 18.56 0.76
CA ILE A 17 -3.50 17.27 0.05
C ILE A 17 -3.49 17.51 -1.47
N ALA A 18 -4.31 18.43 -1.97
CA ALA A 18 -4.41 18.79 -3.37
C ALA A 18 -3.09 19.39 -3.90
N ILE A 19 -2.42 20.26 -3.13
CA ILE A 19 -1.09 20.76 -3.46
C ILE A 19 -0.10 19.59 -3.54
N GLY A 20 -0.14 18.68 -2.57
CA GLY A 20 0.68 17.46 -2.60
C GLY A 20 0.43 16.60 -3.84
N GLU A 21 -0.82 16.48 -4.27
CA GLU A 21 -1.20 15.73 -5.46
C GLU A 21 -0.68 16.39 -6.73
N VAL A 22 -0.86 17.71 -6.86
CA VAL A 22 -0.31 18.51 -7.97
C VAL A 22 1.20 18.36 -8.07
N VAL A 23 1.92 18.47 -6.94
CA VAL A 23 3.37 18.24 -6.89
C VAL A 23 3.71 16.82 -7.31
N SER A 24 2.96 15.82 -6.84
CA SER A 24 3.16 14.42 -7.22
C SER A 24 2.97 14.19 -8.72
N ILE A 25 1.94 14.79 -9.34
CA ILE A 25 1.69 14.72 -10.78
C ILE A 25 2.83 15.37 -11.58
N ILE A 26 3.21 16.60 -11.22
CA ILE A 26 4.28 17.35 -11.89
C ILE A 26 5.62 16.59 -11.81
N THR A 27 5.89 15.97 -10.65
CA THR A 27 7.12 15.21 -10.42
C THR A 27 7.05 13.77 -10.94
N ARG A 28 5.95 13.37 -11.60
CA ARG A 28 5.70 12.00 -12.08
C ARG A 28 5.84 10.95 -10.98
N ALA A 29 5.11 11.15 -9.89
CA ALA A 29 5.09 10.32 -8.68
C ALA A 29 6.44 10.20 -7.94
N ARG A 30 7.47 10.96 -8.33
CA ARG A 30 8.76 10.97 -7.63
C ARG A 30 8.66 11.58 -6.24
N VAL A 31 7.76 12.54 -6.03
CA VAL A 31 7.52 13.12 -4.71
C VAL A 31 6.13 12.66 -4.22
N PRO A 32 6.05 11.93 -3.09
CA PRO A 32 4.78 11.46 -2.55
C PRO A 32 3.87 12.62 -2.13
N MET A 33 2.61 12.58 -2.54
CA MET A 33 1.56 13.52 -2.10
C MET A 33 1.50 13.62 -0.57
N LEU A 34 1.54 12.47 0.12
CA LEU A 34 1.44 12.39 1.57
C LEU A 34 2.58 13.14 2.29
N LEU A 35 3.79 13.09 1.73
CA LEU A 35 4.95 13.80 2.29
C LEU A 35 4.73 15.32 2.23
N ILE A 36 4.29 15.85 1.08
CA ILE A 36 4.02 17.28 0.93
C ILE A 36 2.88 17.72 1.84
N ALA A 37 1.82 16.92 1.95
CA ALA A 37 0.69 17.22 2.83
C ALA A 37 1.12 17.26 4.30
N ILE A 38 1.89 16.29 4.78
CA ILE A 38 2.41 16.25 6.16
C ILE A 38 3.34 17.44 6.43
N LEU A 39 4.30 17.73 5.55
CA LEU A 39 5.23 18.85 5.74
C LEU A 39 4.50 20.19 5.74
N GLY A 40 3.57 20.39 4.81
CA GLY A 40 2.74 21.60 4.77
C GLY A 40 1.90 21.75 6.03
N PHE A 41 1.30 20.65 6.52
CA PHE A 41 0.51 20.64 7.74
C PHE A 41 1.36 21.00 8.97
N LEU A 42 2.53 20.37 9.14
CA LEU A 42 3.44 20.66 10.24
C LEU A 42 3.91 22.13 10.23
N ILE A 43 4.25 22.67 9.05
CA ILE A 43 4.62 24.10 8.92
C ILE A 43 3.48 25.00 9.40
N PHE A 44 2.24 24.73 9.01
CA PHE A 44 1.10 25.54 9.43
C PHE A 44 0.74 25.39 10.91
N ILE A 45 0.93 24.21 11.50
CA ILE A 45 0.80 24.01 12.94
C ILE A 45 1.88 24.77 13.71
N TRP A 46 3.16 24.65 13.31
CA TRP A 46 4.27 25.30 14.02
C TRP A 46 4.28 26.82 13.89
N THR A 47 3.77 27.35 12.78
CA THR A 47 3.61 28.80 12.58
C THR A 47 2.34 29.37 13.22
N GLY A 48 1.48 28.51 13.79
CA GLY A 48 0.23 28.90 14.43
C GLY A 48 -0.89 29.30 13.45
N ILE A 49 -0.72 29.04 12.15
CA ILE A 49 -1.75 29.28 11.12
C ILE A 49 -2.90 28.28 11.28
N PHE A 50 -2.58 27.02 11.57
CA PHE A 50 -3.58 25.99 11.85
C PHE A 50 -3.67 25.72 13.36
N PRO A 51 -4.88 25.60 13.92
CA PRO A 51 -5.05 25.08 15.25
C PRO A 51 -4.81 23.55 15.26
N ALA A 52 -4.35 23.00 16.38
CA ALA A 52 -3.97 21.59 16.49
C ALA A 52 -5.15 20.63 16.24
N ASP A 53 -6.37 21.07 16.54
CA ASP A 53 -7.63 20.35 16.38
C ASP A 53 -8.31 20.60 15.02
N ILE A 54 -7.64 21.24 14.04
CA ILE A 54 -8.24 21.52 12.72
C ILE A 54 -8.72 20.24 12.02
N VAL A 55 -7.98 19.14 12.18
CA VAL A 55 -8.31 17.86 11.55
C VAL A 55 -9.54 17.23 12.20
N ASP A 56 -9.69 17.37 13.52
CA ASP A 56 -10.88 16.91 14.23
C ASP A 56 -12.10 17.79 13.94
N THR A 57 -11.89 19.11 13.89
CA THR A 57 -12.90 20.11 13.49
C THR A 57 -13.50 19.79 12.12
N SER A 58 -12.69 19.29 11.19
CA SER A 58 -13.16 18.91 9.84
C SER A 58 -14.14 17.74 9.81
N SER A 59 -14.29 16.98 10.91
CA SER A 59 -15.02 15.71 11.00
C SER A 59 -14.50 14.57 10.10
N PHE A 60 -13.49 14.81 9.25
CA PHE A 60 -12.90 13.79 8.39
C PHE A 60 -12.11 12.73 9.16
N SER A 61 -11.54 13.07 10.33
CA SER A 61 -10.89 12.09 11.22
C SER A 61 -11.89 11.01 11.67
N ALA A 62 -13.06 11.43 12.17
CA ALA A 62 -14.15 10.53 12.56
C ALA A 62 -14.69 9.72 11.37
N MET A 63 -14.86 10.37 10.22
CA MET A 63 -15.27 9.67 8.99
C MET A 63 -14.23 8.65 8.53
N GLY A 64 -12.94 8.98 8.61
CA GLY A 64 -11.84 8.07 8.32
C GLY A 64 -11.92 6.83 9.19
N THR A 65 -12.07 7.01 10.50
CA THR A 65 -12.18 5.90 11.46
C THR A 65 -13.39 5.01 11.17
N LEU A 66 -14.54 5.62 10.85
CA LEU A 66 -15.75 4.90 10.45
C LEU A 66 -15.54 4.09 9.16
N LEU A 67 -14.80 4.63 8.20
CA LEU A 67 -14.56 4.01 6.90
C LEU A 67 -13.40 3.02 6.89
N THR A 68 -12.55 2.99 7.92
CA THR A 68 -11.42 2.06 8.05
C THR A 68 -11.84 0.60 7.87
N GLY A 69 -12.81 0.12 8.65
CA GLY A 69 -13.28 -1.27 8.55
C GLY A 69 -13.82 -1.60 7.14
N PRO A 70 -14.79 -0.83 6.61
CA PRO A 70 -15.30 -0.99 5.25
C PRO A 70 -14.20 -0.92 4.18
N LEU A 71 -13.22 -0.02 4.32
CA LEU A 71 -12.09 0.10 3.40
C LEU A 71 -11.25 -1.17 3.42
N VAL A 72 -10.99 -1.74 4.59
CA VAL A 72 -10.20 -2.97 4.71
C VAL A 72 -10.95 -4.19 4.14
N VAL A 73 -12.27 -4.27 4.33
CA VAL A 73 -13.11 -5.26 3.62
C VAL A 73 -12.97 -5.08 2.11
N HIS A 74 -13.08 -3.85 1.62
CA HIS A 74 -12.91 -3.54 0.21
C HIS A 74 -11.53 -3.95 -0.32
N LEU A 75 -10.45 -3.70 0.42
CA LEU A 75 -9.11 -4.15 0.03
C LEU A 75 -9.04 -5.68 -0.10
N GLY A 76 -9.74 -6.42 0.76
CA GLY A 76 -9.89 -7.87 0.61
C GLY A 76 -10.56 -8.28 -0.71
N THR A 77 -11.47 -7.46 -1.24
CA THR A 77 -12.14 -7.70 -2.55
C THR A 77 -11.26 -7.41 -3.77
N LEU A 78 -10.09 -6.77 -3.56
CA LEU A 78 -9.13 -6.50 -4.62
C LEU A 78 -8.11 -7.62 -4.78
N ILE A 79 -7.97 -8.53 -3.81
CA ILE A 79 -6.93 -9.56 -3.80
C ILE A 79 -7.22 -10.61 -4.89
N PRO A 80 -6.40 -10.70 -5.95
CA PRO A 80 -6.66 -11.62 -7.05
C PRO A 80 -6.13 -13.03 -6.71
N LEU A 81 -6.85 -13.75 -5.84
CA LEU A 81 -6.41 -15.05 -5.29
C LEU A 81 -6.01 -16.06 -6.37
N THR A 82 -6.74 -16.10 -7.49
CA THR A 82 -6.46 -17.02 -8.60
C THR A 82 -5.13 -16.69 -9.29
N LEU A 83 -4.81 -15.41 -9.45
CA LEU A 83 -3.53 -14.95 -10.00
C LEU A 83 -2.40 -15.17 -9.00
N MET A 84 -2.61 -14.92 -7.71
CA MET A 84 -1.63 -15.19 -6.66
C MET A 84 -1.24 -16.68 -6.62
N ALA A 85 -2.23 -17.57 -6.73
CA ALA A 85 -1.98 -19.01 -6.79
C ALA A 85 -1.17 -19.42 -8.04
N LYS A 86 -1.49 -18.83 -9.21
CA LYS A 86 -0.72 -19.05 -10.45
C LYS A 86 0.69 -18.47 -10.37
N GLN A 87 0.86 -17.33 -9.69
CA GLN A 87 2.12 -16.61 -9.52
C GLN A 87 2.74 -16.89 -8.13
N TYR A 88 2.65 -18.12 -7.62
CA TYR A 88 3.11 -18.46 -6.27
C TYR A 88 4.59 -18.10 -6.01
N ARG A 89 5.45 -18.13 -7.04
CA ARG A 89 6.86 -17.71 -6.93
C ARG A 89 6.99 -16.22 -6.61
N ALA A 90 6.15 -15.37 -7.20
CA ALA A 90 6.08 -13.96 -6.87
C ALA A 90 5.67 -13.76 -5.41
N VAL A 91 4.62 -14.47 -4.97
CA VAL A 91 4.14 -14.44 -3.59
C VAL A 91 5.24 -14.83 -2.60
N LEU A 92 5.96 -15.92 -2.86
CA LEU A 92 7.07 -16.38 -2.00
C LEU A 92 8.20 -15.35 -1.92
N ILE A 93 8.59 -14.75 -3.04
CA ILE A 93 9.63 -13.71 -3.06
C ILE A 93 9.18 -12.48 -2.25
N ALA A 94 7.94 -12.04 -2.42
CA ALA A 94 7.40 -10.87 -1.75
C ALA A 94 7.32 -11.08 -0.23
N LEU A 95 6.81 -12.23 0.21
CA LEU A 95 6.78 -12.63 1.63
C LEU A 95 8.18 -12.83 2.20
N GLY A 96 9.09 -13.42 1.43
CA GLY A 96 10.49 -13.60 1.84
C GLY A 96 11.22 -12.29 2.06
N GLY A 97 11.06 -11.32 1.14
CA GLY A 97 11.59 -9.97 1.31
C GLY A 97 11.04 -9.30 2.56
N SER A 98 9.72 -9.38 2.77
CA SER A 98 9.04 -8.86 3.95
C SER A 98 9.59 -9.46 5.25
N LEU A 99 9.71 -10.79 5.31
CA LEU A 99 10.19 -11.50 6.49
C LEU A 99 11.64 -11.15 6.83
N VAL A 100 12.53 -11.09 5.84
CA VAL A 100 13.93 -10.72 6.07
C VAL A 100 14.05 -9.24 6.48
N ALA A 101 13.19 -8.36 5.95
CA ALA A 101 13.09 -6.98 6.44
C ALA A 101 12.77 -6.92 7.93
N LEU A 102 11.81 -7.72 8.41
CA LEU A 102 11.50 -7.81 9.85
C LEU A 102 12.71 -8.27 10.67
N LEU A 103 13.40 -9.31 10.19
CA LEU A 103 14.58 -9.86 10.87
C LEU A 103 15.74 -8.88 10.95
N PHE A 104 15.79 -7.89 10.05
CA PHE A 104 16.81 -6.84 10.05
C PHE A 104 16.36 -5.64 10.88
N VAL A 105 15.15 -5.15 10.64
CA VAL A 105 14.62 -3.94 11.27
C VAL A 105 14.43 -4.16 12.76
N LEU A 106 13.79 -5.26 13.19
CA LEU A 106 13.47 -5.45 14.61
C LEU A 106 14.73 -5.43 15.50
N PRO A 107 15.76 -6.25 15.28
CA PRO A 107 16.92 -6.25 16.18
C PRO A 107 17.73 -4.95 16.11
N ILE A 108 17.97 -4.43 14.91
CA ILE A 108 18.84 -3.26 14.70
C ILE A 108 18.17 -1.99 15.25
N ILE A 109 16.89 -1.77 14.94
CA ILE A 109 16.17 -0.59 15.43
C ILE A 109 15.89 -0.69 16.92
N THR A 110 15.63 -1.89 17.45
CA THR A 110 15.50 -2.08 18.91
C THR A 110 16.78 -1.65 19.63
N MET A 111 17.94 -2.04 19.12
CA MET A 111 19.23 -1.67 19.71
C MET A 111 19.51 -0.15 19.65
N LEU A 112 19.09 0.51 18.57
CA LEU A 112 19.39 1.94 18.35
C LEU A 112 18.36 2.89 18.97
N PHE A 113 17.08 2.53 18.93
CA PHE A 113 15.96 3.45 19.16
C PHE A 113 14.82 2.87 20.00
N GLY A 114 14.97 1.65 20.52
CA GLY A 114 13.95 0.97 21.33
C GLY A 114 13.02 0.09 20.51
N TYR A 115 12.41 -0.88 21.20
CA TYR A 115 11.59 -1.92 20.58
C TYR A 115 10.31 -1.36 19.98
N GLU A 116 9.69 -0.42 20.68
CA GLU A 116 8.43 0.21 20.33
C GLU A 116 8.60 1.03 19.04
N THR A 117 9.74 1.73 18.90
CA THR A 117 10.13 2.42 17.66
C THR A 117 10.30 1.44 16.50
N ALA A 118 10.90 0.27 16.74
CA ALA A 118 11.07 -0.76 15.73
C ALA A 118 9.72 -1.29 15.24
N VAL A 119 8.82 -1.63 16.17
CA VAL A 119 7.45 -2.08 15.85
C VAL A 119 6.67 -1.00 15.10
N ALA A 120 6.74 0.25 15.57
CA ALA A 120 6.05 1.39 14.97
C ALA A 120 6.45 1.60 13.50
N GLY A 121 7.73 1.44 13.15
CA GLY A 121 8.20 1.64 11.78
C GLY A 121 8.07 0.43 10.85
N THR A 122 8.08 -0.79 11.39
CA THR A 122 8.21 -2.02 10.57
C THR A 122 6.97 -2.32 9.72
N GLY A 123 5.77 -2.11 10.28
CA GLY A 123 4.52 -2.39 9.57
C GLY A 123 4.38 -1.56 8.29
N PRO A 124 4.31 -0.22 8.38
CA PRO A 124 4.10 0.65 7.22
C PRO A 124 5.19 0.54 6.16
N LEU A 125 6.43 0.24 6.56
CA LEU A 125 7.56 0.01 5.65
C LEU A 125 7.23 -1.03 4.58
N VAL A 126 6.62 -2.14 5.00
CA VAL A 126 6.33 -3.33 4.17
C VAL A 126 4.87 -3.39 3.74
N GLY A 127 4.01 -2.54 4.34
CA GLY A 127 2.58 -2.77 4.35
C GLY A 127 1.67 -1.58 4.03
N GLY A 128 2.25 -0.44 3.66
CA GLY A 128 1.51 0.73 3.19
C GLY A 128 0.45 1.22 4.20
N ILE A 129 -0.66 1.72 3.65
CA ILE A 129 -1.70 2.39 4.45
C ILE A 129 -2.37 1.45 5.46
N VAL A 130 -2.58 0.18 5.12
CA VAL A 130 -3.28 -0.76 6.03
C VAL A 130 -2.45 -1.05 7.26
N ALA A 131 -1.14 -1.30 7.07
CA ALA A 131 -0.25 -1.48 8.21
C ALA A 131 -0.14 -0.21 9.05
N PHE A 132 -0.15 0.98 8.44
CA PHE A 132 -0.24 2.23 9.18
C PHE A 132 -1.46 2.27 10.10
N ILE A 133 -2.65 1.96 9.59
CA ILE A 133 -3.87 1.97 10.41
C ILE A 133 -3.73 1.02 11.61
N VAL A 134 -3.36 -0.24 11.36
CA VAL A 134 -3.25 -1.27 12.42
C VAL A 134 -2.21 -0.88 13.47
N THR A 135 -1.04 -0.40 13.02
CA THR A 135 0.03 0.01 13.92
C THR A 135 -0.35 1.24 14.73
N SER A 136 -0.92 2.27 14.09
CA SER A 136 -1.32 3.50 14.77
C SER A 136 -2.43 3.27 15.80
N GLU A 137 -3.42 2.44 15.50
CA GLU A 137 -4.49 2.09 16.43
C GLU A 137 -3.94 1.39 17.68
N ALA A 138 -3.02 0.45 17.51
CA ALA A 138 -2.44 -0.28 18.63
C ALA A 138 -1.47 0.58 19.47
N LEU A 139 -0.69 1.47 18.84
CA LEU A 139 0.15 2.43 19.56
C LEU A 139 -0.69 3.36 20.43
N ASN A 140 -1.80 3.88 19.89
CA ASN A 140 -2.75 4.68 20.67
C ASN A 140 -3.38 3.89 21.82
N GLY A 141 -3.80 2.65 21.56
CA GLY A 141 -4.42 1.79 22.58
C GLY A 141 -3.47 1.32 23.69
N SER A 142 -2.16 1.32 23.44
CA SER A 142 -1.14 0.79 24.36
C SER A 142 -0.32 1.90 25.04
N GLY A 143 -0.75 3.16 24.97
CA GLY A 143 -0.08 4.29 25.62
C GLY A 143 1.18 4.82 24.91
N PHE A 144 1.44 4.38 23.67
CA PHE A 144 2.56 4.81 22.84
C PHE A 144 2.16 5.86 21.79
N GLU A 145 1.21 6.75 22.13
CA GLU A 145 0.67 7.78 21.22
C GLU A 145 1.78 8.65 20.59
N TYR A 146 2.85 8.93 21.36
CA TYR A 146 3.99 9.72 20.89
C TYR A 146 4.76 9.08 19.73
N LEU A 147 4.63 7.76 19.52
CA LEU A 147 5.28 7.04 18.42
C LEU A 147 4.43 6.97 17.15
N VAL A 148 3.15 7.37 17.18
CA VAL A 148 2.25 7.30 16.00
C VAL A 148 2.74 8.18 14.85
N ALA A 149 3.62 9.14 15.14
CA ALA A 149 4.26 9.91 14.10
C ALA A 149 5.24 9.10 13.22
N ILE A 150 5.91 8.10 13.80
CA ILE A 150 6.86 7.24 13.09
C ILE A 150 6.19 6.46 11.94
N PRO A 151 5.10 5.69 12.15
CA PRO A 151 4.46 4.95 11.07
C PRO A 151 3.96 5.87 9.95
N ALA A 152 3.45 7.06 10.29
CA ALA A 152 3.04 8.07 9.30
C ALA A 152 4.21 8.57 8.45
N LEU A 153 5.34 8.89 9.08
CA LEU A 153 6.54 9.36 8.38
C LEU A 153 7.19 8.27 7.54
N VAL A 154 7.23 7.03 8.03
CA VAL A 154 7.68 5.88 7.23
C VAL A 154 6.80 5.73 5.99
N LEU A 155 5.47 5.74 6.13
CA LEU A 155 4.52 5.65 5.03
C LEU A 155 4.69 6.80 4.01
N ALA A 156 4.98 8.01 4.48
CA ALA A 156 5.15 9.17 3.62
C ALA A 156 6.46 9.14 2.82
N VAL A 157 7.52 8.54 3.37
CA VAL A 157 8.89 8.67 2.84
C VAL A 157 9.39 7.40 2.16
N HIS A 158 9.01 6.20 2.61
CA HIS A 158 9.61 4.93 2.17
C HIS A 158 9.62 4.71 0.64
N LYS A 159 8.61 5.21 -0.07
CA LYS A 159 8.50 5.12 -1.54
C LYS A 159 9.67 5.80 -2.25
N LEU A 160 10.20 6.88 -1.69
CA LEU A 160 11.34 7.63 -2.24
C LEU A 160 12.62 6.81 -2.33
N PHE A 161 12.76 5.82 -1.46
CA PHE A 161 13.94 4.97 -1.36
C PHE A 161 13.77 3.72 -2.23
N GLY A 162 12.64 3.02 -2.08
CA GLY A 162 12.40 1.77 -2.79
C GLY A 162 12.25 1.91 -4.31
N LEU A 163 11.61 2.97 -4.81
CA LEU A 163 11.35 3.15 -6.25
C LEU A 163 12.64 3.29 -7.09
N PRO A 164 13.61 4.15 -6.75
CA PRO A 164 14.86 4.27 -7.49
C PRO A 164 15.62 2.93 -7.62
N VAL A 165 15.72 2.18 -6.52
CA VAL A 165 16.44 0.91 -6.50
C VAL A 165 15.68 -0.16 -7.29
N ALA A 166 14.36 -0.24 -7.12
CA ALA A 166 13.51 -1.14 -7.89
C ALA A 166 13.61 -0.86 -9.39
N SER A 167 13.60 0.42 -9.78
CA SER A 167 13.75 0.86 -11.18
C SER A 167 15.09 0.48 -11.77
N MET A 168 16.18 0.73 -11.05
CA MET A 168 17.52 0.36 -11.49
C MET A 168 17.63 -1.15 -11.74
N LEU A 169 17.15 -1.96 -10.80
CA LEU A 169 17.22 -3.42 -10.87
C LEU A 169 16.30 -3.97 -11.97
N LEU A 170 15.07 -3.47 -12.07
CA LEU A 170 14.09 -3.91 -13.05
C LEU A 170 14.55 -3.56 -14.47
N ARG A 171 15.13 -2.37 -14.65
CA ARG A 171 15.74 -1.95 -15.92
C ARG A 171 16.92 -2.85 -16.31
N LYS A 172 17.80 -3.19 -15.37
CA LYS A 172 18.89 -4.16 -15.63
C LYS A 172 18.34 -5.51 -16.06
N TYR A 173 17.28 -5.99 -15.41
CA TYR A 173 16.62 -7.24 -15.79
C TYR A 173 15.96 -7.16 -17.17
N ALA A 174 15.25 -6.07 -17.47
CA ALA A 174 14.60 -5.85 -18.77
C ALA A 174 15.62 -5.84 -19.92
N LEU A 175 16.80 -5.23 -19.73
CA LEU A 175 17.89 -5.27 -20.71
C LEU A 175 18.41 -6.69 -20.96
N ILE A 176 18.59 -7.48 -19.90
CA ILE A 176 19.00 -8.89 -20.00
C ILE A 176 17.95 -9.68 -20.79
N LEU A 177 16.66 -9.44 -20.51
CA LEU A 177 15.56 -10.13 -21.17
C LEU A 177 15.47 -9.76 -22.66
N ARG A 178 15.54 -8.46 -23.00
CA ARG A 178 15.54 -7.97 -24.39
C ARG A 178 16.71 -8.58 -25.18
N ASN A 179 17.92 -8.56 -24.63
CA ASN A 179 19.10 -9.13 -25.30
C ASN A 179 19.01 -10.65 -25.48
N LYS A 180 18.25 -11.36 -24.63
CA LYS A 180 17.98 -12.79 -24.83
C LYS A 180 17.02 -13.03 -25.99
N TRP A 181 16.05 -12.15 -26.22
CA TRP A 181 15.18 -12.24 -27.39
C TRP A 181 15.98 -12.06 -28.68
N ASP A 182 16.89 -11.08 -28.73
CA ASP A 182 17.80 -10.91 -29.88
C ASP A 182 18.58 -12.21 -30.21
N GLN A 183 18.94 -13.01 -29.20
CA GLN A 183 19.62 -14.30 -29.38
C GLN A 183 18.68 -15.46 -29.72
N THR A 184 17.43 -15.42 -29.23
CA THR A 184 16.44 -16.49 -29.40
C THR A 184 15.62 -16.32 -30.68
N ASP A 185 15.52 -15.11 -31.22
CA ASP A 185 14.83 -14.80 -32.47
C ASP A 185 15.57 -15.33 -33.71
N SER A 186 16.79 -15.85 -33.51
CA SER A 186 17.50 -16.72 -34.46
C SER A 186 17.00 -18.18 -34.45
N SER A 187 16.04 -18.53 -33.57
CA SER A 187 15.49 -19.88 -33.39
C SER A 187 14.07 -19.85 -32.79
N SER A 188 13.09 -19.69 -33.68
CA SER A 188 11.66 -20.06 -33.56
C SER A 188 10.91 -19.70 -32.26
N TYR A 189 10.02 -18.72 -32.37
CA TYR A 189 9.03 -18.33 -31.37
C TYR A 189 7.91 -19.37 -31.19
N ILE A 190 7.55 -19.61 -29.92
CA ILE A 190 6.18 -19.98 -29.53
C ILE A 190 5.72 -18.96 -28.48
N ALA A 191 4.71 -18.18 -28.85
CA ALA A 191 4.04 -17.23 -27.97
C ALA A 191 3.08 -17.98 -27.03
N ALA A 192 3.19 -17.71 -25.73
CA ALA A 192 2.12 -17.94 -24.77
C ALA A 192 1.82 -16.59 -24.10
N ALA A 193 0.95 -15.82 -24.74
CA ALA A 193 0.38 -14.61 -24.16
C ALA A 193 -0.61 -15.03 -23.07
N ALA A 194 -0.28 -14.73 -21.81
CA ALA A 194 -1.27 -14.63 -20.76
C ALA A 194 -1.66 -13.16 -20.65
N GLU A 195 -2.72 -12.76 -21.35
CA GLU A 195 -3.42 -11.52 -21.06
C GLU A 195 -3.89 -11.57 -19.61
N VAL A 196 -3.33 -10.69 -18.77
CA VAL A 196 -3.90 -10.37 -17.47
C VAL A 196 -4.56 -9.00 -17.62
N PRO A 197 -5.89 -8.91 -17.79
CA PRO A 197 -6.56 -7.65 -17.68
C PRO A 197 -6.66 -7.30 -16.20
N LEU A 198 -6.00 -6.21 -15.80
CA LEU A 198 -6.16 -5.61 -14.47
C LEU A 198 -6.40 -4.10 -14.57
N HIS A 199 -7.26 -3.68 -15.51
CA HIS A 199 -8.27 -2.63 -15.35
C HIS A 199 -9.23 -2.65 -16.56
N GLY A 200 -10.53 -2.51 -16.31
CA GLY A 200 -11.59 -2.88 -17.25
C GLY A 200 -11.74 -1.96 -18.47
N ALA A 201 -11.94 -2.57 -19.64
CA ALA A 201 -13.06 -2.33 -20.57
C ALA A 201 -12.73 -2.90 -21.97
N ALA A 202 -13.25 -4.08 -22.30
CA ALA A 202 -13.62 -4.43 -23.67
C ALA A 202 -14.70 -5.51 -23.63
N VAL A 203 -15.83 -5.21 -24.27
CA VAL A 203 -17.07 -5.97 -24.29
C VAL A 203 -16.89 -7.24 -25.12
N VAL A 204 -16.96 -8.41 -24.50
CA VAL A 204 -17.25 -9.67 -25.19
C VAL A 204 -18.66 -10.10 -24.84
N SER A 205 -19.54 -9.93 -25.82
CA SER A 205 -20.96 -10.23 -25.81
C SER A 205 -21.21 -11.73 -25.61
N THR A 206 -21.53 -12.13 -24.38
CA THR A 206 -22.19 -13.41 -24.11
C THR A 206 -23.71 -13.23 -24.12
N PRO A 207 -24.49 -14.23 -24.55
CA PRO A 207 -25.92 -14.07 -24.81
C PRO A 207 -26.67 -13.76 -23.51
N LYS A 208 -27.56 -12.75 -23.58
CA LYS A 208 -28.38 -12.24 -22.47
C LYS A 208 -29.17 -13.37 -21.78
N LYS A 209 -28.63 -13.92 -20.70
CA LYS A 209 -29.45 -14.59 -19.67
C LYS A 209 -30.28 -13.53 -18.96
N ARG A 210 -31.57 -13.82 -18.72
CA ARG A 210 -32.56 -12.93 -18.09
C ARG A 210 -31.94 -12.23 -16.87
N LYS A 211 -32.01 -10.89 -16.83
CA LYS A 211 -31.50 -10.07 -15.74
C LYS A 211 -32.16 -10.52 -14.42
N LYS A 212 -31.45 -11.33 -13.63
CA LYS A 212 -31.69 -11.44 -12.19
C LYS A 212 -31.56 -10.03 -11.64
N TYR A 213 -32.46 -9.56 -10.77
CA TYR A 213 -32.35 -8.24 -10.17
C TYR A 213 -30.93 -8.07 -9.58
N GLU A 214 -30.11 -7.24 -10.21
CA GLU A 214 -28.77 -6.94 -9.75
C GLU A 214 -28.89 -5.86 -8.69
N PHE A 215 -28.85 -6.27 -7.42
CA PHE A 215 -28.80 -5.38 -6.25
C PHE A 215 -27.42 -4.72 -6.11
N ASN A 216 -26.94 -4.10 -7.18
CA ASN A 216 -25.63 -3.44 -7.31
C ASN A 216 -25.75 -1.90 -7.24
N THR A 217 -26.75 -1.38 -6.50
CA THR A 217 -26.84 0.06 -6.26
C THR A 217 -25.81 0.48 -5.21
N ALA A 218 -25.31 1.73 -5.28
CA ALA A 218 -24.26 2.23 -4.39
C ALA A 218 -24.59 2.00 -2.90
N ASN A 219 -25.82 2.28 -2.48
CA ASN A 219 -26.25 2.11 -1.09
C ASN A 219 -26.24 0.65 -0.64
N ILE A 220 -26.60 -0.30 -1.52
CA ILE A 220 -26.57 -1.73 -1.20
C ILE A 220 -25.12 -2.22 -1.08
N LEU A 221 -24.24 -1.76 -1.98
CA LEU A 221 -22.82 -2.11 -1.94
C LEU A 221 -22.15 -1.57 -0.68
N LEU A 222 -22.45 -0.32 -0.30
CA LEU A 222 -22.02 0.26 0.97
C LEU A 222 -22.57 -0.51 2.16
N PHE A 223 -23.86 -0.84 2.18
CA PHE A 223 -24.44 -1.66 3.24
C PHE A 223 -23.71 -2.99 3.40
N LYS A 224 -23.42 -3.72 2.31
CA LYS A 224 -22.65 -4.97 2.36
C LYS A 224 -21.25 -4.78 2.97
N LEU A 225 -20.57 -3.68 2.61
CA LEU A 225 -19.27 -3.34 3.16
C LEU A 225 -19.33 -3.09 4.67
N PHE A 226 -20.33 -2.32 5.13
CA PHE A 226 -20.55 -2.07 6.54
C PHE A 226 -20.95 -3.34 7.31
N VAL A 227 -21.76 -4.23 6.73
CA VAL A 227 -22.04 -5.54 7.32
C VAL A 227 -20.74 -6.32 7.54
N GLY A 228 -19.85 -6.34 6.55
CA GLY A 228 -18.55 -7.01 6.68
C GLY A 228 -17.67 -6.39 7.76
N ALA A 229 -17.65 -5.06 7.82
CA ALA A 229 -16.87 -4.33 8.82
C ALA A 229 -17.40 -4.59 10.24
N SER A 230 -18.72 -4.51 10.44
CA SER A 230 -19.35 -4.79 11.74
C SER A 230 -19.11 -6.24 12.19
N LEU A 231 -19.21 -7.21 11.28
CA LEU A 231 -18.83 -8.59 11.58
C LEU A 231 -17.36 -8.71 11.96
N GLY A 232 -16.48 -7.96 11.27
CA GLY A 232 -15.06 -7.91 11.58
C GLY A 232 -14.78 -7.40 12.99
N THR A 233 -15.45 -6.32 13.40
CA THR A 233 -15.36 -5.77 14.76
C THR A 233 -15.81 -6.79 15.81
N VAL A 234 -17.00 -7.39 15.64
CA VAL A 234 -17.54 -8.39 16.58
C VAL A 234 -16.62 -9.62 16.68
N LEU A 235 -16.14 -10.14 15.56
CA LEU A 235 -15.20 -11.27 15.57
C LEU A 235 -13.87 -10.89 16.22
N GLY A 236 -13.43 -9.65 16.06
CA GLY A 236 -12.22 -9.16 16.69
C GLY A 236 -12.29 -9.21 18.21
N GLU A 237 -13.39 -8.70 18.78
CA GLU A 237 -13.66 -8.75 20.22
C GLU A 237 -13.77 -10.20 20.73
N LEU A 238 -14.47 -11.07 19.99
CA LEU A 238 -14.69 -12.47 20.41
C LEU A 238 -13.41 -13.34 20.36
N THR A 239 -12.51 -13.05 19.42
CA THR A 239 -11.34 -13.91 19.14
C THR A 239 -10.04 -13.37 19.72
N GLY A 240 -10.02 -12.10 20.16
CA GLY A 240 -8.80 -11.40 20.53
C GLY A 240 -7.84 -11.15 19.37
N ILE A 241 -8.31 -11.25 18.12
CA ILE A 241 -7.59 -10.89 16.90
C ILE A 241 -8.05 -9.49 16.46
N SER A 242 -7.18 -8.66 15.86
CA SER A 242 -7.61 -7.34 15.39
C SER A 242 -8.80 -7.43 14.43
N GLY A 243 -9.84 -6.61 14.67
CA GLY A 243 -11.03 -6.55 13.80
C GLY A 243 -10.69 -6.19 12.35
N THR A 244 -9.59 -5.46 12.13
CA THR A 244 -9.05 -5.14 10.80
C THR A 244 -8.59 -6.40 10.05
N ILE A 245 -8.01 -7.39 10.74
CA ILE A 245 -7.68 -8.69 10.11
C ILE A 245 -8.95 -9.40 9.68
N TRP A 246 -9.96 -9.44 10.55
CA TRP A 246 -11.24 -10.06 10.23
C TRP A 246 -11.93 -9.38 9.06
N CYS A 247 -11.91 -8.04 9.00
CA CYS A 247 -12.41 -7.27 7.86
C CYS A 247 -11.76 -7.72 6.55
N LEU A 248 -10.42 -7.84 6.53
CA LEU A 248 -9.69 -8.29 5.34
C LEU A 248 -10.12 -9.71 4.95
N PHE A 249 -10.15 -10.63 5.92
CA PHE A 249 -10.55 -12.02 5.70
C PHE A 249 -11.99 -12.15 5.17
N ILE A 250 -12.92 -11.37 5.73
CA ILE A 250 -14.32 -11.28 5.28
C ILE A 250 -14.38 -10.75 3.84
N GLY A 251 -13.60 -9.74 3.49
CA GLY A 251 -13.52 -9.23 2.12
C GLY A 251 -13.08 -10.31 1.12
N VAL A 252 -12.02 -11.04 1.47
CA VAL A 252 -11.46 -12.12 0.64
C VAL A 252 -12.46 -13.27 0.49
N LEU A 253 -12.97 -13.81 1.61
CA LEU A 253 -13.93 -14.91 1.58
C LEU A 253 -15.25 -14.53 0.92
N GLY A 254 -15.77 -13.35 1.25
CA GLY A 254 -17.02 -12.84 0.70
C GLY A 254 -16.94 -12.64 -0.81
N THR A 255 -15.76 -12.29 -1.35
CA THR A 255 -15.53 -12.23 -2.80
C THR A 255 -15.50 -13.64 -3.40
N LYS A 256 -14.82 -14.59 -2.76
CA LYS A 256 -14.74 -15.98 -3.22
C LYS A 256 -16.11 -16.67 -3.31
N VAL A 257 -17.03 -16.37 -2.40
CA VAL A 257 -18.41 -16.91 -2.43
C VAL A 257 -19.38 -16.04 -3.24
N ASN A 258 -18.89 -15.01 -3.95
CA ASN A 258 -19.67 -14.05 -4.75
C ASN A 258 -20.69 -13.22 -3.93
N PHE A 259 -20.49 -13.05 -2.62
CA PHE A 259 -21.26 -12.11 -1.81
C PHE A 259 -20.85 -10.66 -2.10
N TYR A 260 -19.53 -10.42 -2.14
CA TYR A 260 -18.93 -9.17 -2.57
C TYR A 260 -18.59 -9.21 -4.05
N ASN A 261 -18.87 -8.11 -4.74
CA ASN A 261 -18.37 -7.88 -6.08
C ASN A 261 -16.88 -7.49 -5.97
N GLU A 262 -16.03 -7.97 -6.88
CA GLU A 262 -14.67 -7.44 -6.98
C GLU A 262 -14.70 -5.92 -7.11
N ASN A 263 -13.81 -5.25 -6.40
CA ASN A 263 -13.74 -3.80 -6.38
C ASN A 263 -15.07 -3.11 -5.96
N ILE A 264 -15.70 -3.63 -4.91
CA ILE A 264 -17.05 -3.22 -4.48
C ILE A 264 -17.17 -1.73 -4.11
N MET A 265 -16.15 -1.14 -3.48
CA MET A 265 -16.24 0.25 -3.00
C MET A 265 -16.07 1.26 -4.15
N ASP A 266 -15.25 0.96 -5.16
CA ASP A 266 -15.21 1.75 -6.40
C ASP A 266 -16.55 1.67 -7.12
N LYS A 267 -17.17 0.49 -7.19
CA LYS A 267 -18.52 0.31 -7.75
C LYS A 267 -19.58 1.09 -6.97
N ALA A 268 -19.36 1.31 -5.68
CA ALA A 268 -20.17 2.18 -4.84
C ALA A 268 -19.83 3.68 -4.96
N LYS A 269 -18.78 4.04 -5.71
CA LYS A 269 -18.24 5.40 -5.86
C LYS A 269 -17.81 6.04 -4.52
N ALA A 270 -17.31 5.22 -3.60
CA ALA A 270 -16.99 5.63 -2.23
C ALA A 270 -15.51 5.42 -1.85
N SER A 271 -14.68 4.87 -2.72
CA SER A 271 -13.28 4.59 -2.42
C SER A 271 -12.45 5.85 -2.21
N SER A 272 -12.63 6.86 -3.06
CA SER A 272 -11.89 8.12 -2.96
C SER A 272 -12.14 8.81 -1.62
N ILE A 273 -13.38 8.81 -1.12
CA ILE A 273 -13.71 9.43 0.17
C ILE A 273 -13.18 8.60 1.36
N ALA A 274 -13.16 7.27 1.25
CA ALA A 274 -12.59 6.40 2.27
C ALA A 274 -11.06 6.54 2.37
N VAL A 275 -10.36 6.50 1.25
CA VAL A 275 -8.90 6.73 1.20
C VAL A 275 -8.56 8.13 1.69
N LEU A 276 -9.35 9.14 1.31
CA LEU A 276 -9.19 10.50 1.79
C LEU A 276 -9.35 10.60 3.32
N GLY A 277 -10.37 9.96 3.89
CA GLY A 277 -10.54 9.87 5.34
C GLY A 277 -9.31 9.25 6.03
N THR A 278 -8.71 8.23 5.44
CA THR A 278 -7.46 7.65 5.97
C THR A 278 -6.27 8.62 5.88
N ILE A 279 -6.13 9.38 4.79
CA ILE A 279 -5.09 10.42 4.69
C ILE A 279 -5.28 11.46 5.79
N PHE A 280 -6.52 11.84 6.11
CA PHE A 280 -6.81 12.72 7.23
C PHE A 280 -6.37 12.12 8.57
N ILE A 281 -6.57 10.82 8.83
CA ILE A 281 -6.03 10.16 10.03
C ILE A 281 -4.50 10.26 10.07
N VAL A 282 -3.82 10.02 8.95
CA VAL A 282 -2.35 10.16 8.89
C VAL A 282 -1.93 11.58 9.25
N ILE A 283 -2.59 12.59 8.68
CA ILE A 283 -2.29 14.00 8.99
C ILE A 283 -2.63 14.32 10.46
N ALA A 284 -3.74 13.81 10.99
CA ALA A 284 -4.15 14.00 12.38
C ALA A 284 -3.07 13.50 13.35
N SER A 285 -2.39 12.39 13.02
CA SER A 285 -1.31 11.85 13.84
C SER A 285 -0.09 12.79 13.96
N MET A 286 0.02 13.80 13.10
CA MET A 286 1.07 14.82 13.13
C MET A 286 0.69 16.04 13.99
N SER A 287 -0.58 16.19 14.40
CA SER A 287 -1.11 17.42 15.02
C SER A 287 -0.38 17.88 16.27
N LYS A 288 0.12 16.92 17.07
CA LYS A 288 0.82 17.18 18.33
C LYS A 288 2.34 17.11 18.22
N VAL A 289 2.87 16.90 17.01
CA VAL A 289 4.32 16.72 16.80
C VAL A 289 5.00 18.08 16.77
N SER A 290 5.87 18.35 17.74
CA SER A 290 6.70 19.56 17.75
C SER A 290 7.83 19.49 16.71
N LEU A 291 8.41 20.63 16.35
CA LEU A 291 9.59 20.67 15.47
C LEU A 291 10.75 19.82 16.03
N THR A 292 10.98 19.87 17.34
CA THR A 292 12.06 19.09 17.98
C THR A 292 11.78 17.59 17.93
N GLN A 293 10.54 17.17 18.16
CA GLN A 293 10.13 15.77 18.02
C GLN A 293 10.25 15.29 16.57
N PHE A 294 9.78 16.09 15.61
CA PHE A 294 9.90 15.78 14.19
C PHE A 294 11.36 15.55 13.79
N LEU A 295 12.26 16.46 14.17
CA LEU A 295 13.70 16.32 13.90
C LEU A 295 14.29 15.08 14.56
N HIS A 296 13.80 14.69 15.74
CA HIS A 296 14.21 13.45 16.42
C HIS A 296 13.71 12.18 15.71
N PHE A 297 12.55 12.23 15.05
CA PHE A 297 12.03 11.09 14.28
C PHE A 297 12.77 10.88 12.95
N ILE A 298 13.35 11.91 12.34
CA ILE A 298 14.08 11.80 11.07
C ILE A 298 15.13 10.68 11.08
N PRO A 299 16.12 10.63 12.00
CA PRO A 299 17.14 9.58 12.00
C PRO A 299 16.54 8.18 12.20
N GLN A 300 15.49 8.07 13.02
CA GLN A 300 14.78 6.81 13.28
C GLN A 300 14.11 6.30 12.00
N VAL A 301 13.30 7.14 11.35
CA VAL A 301 12.57 6.82 10.11
C VAL A 301 13.54 6.48 8.98
N VAL A 302 14.61 7.26 8.80
CA VAL A 302 15.61 7.01 7.76
C VAL A 302 16.32 5.68 8.00
N THR A 303 16.68 5.36 9.24
CA THR A 303 17.35 4.10 9.56
C THR A 303 16.41 2.91 9.39
N ILE A 304 15.14 3.03 9.81
CA ILE A 304 14.11 2.02 9.55
C ILE A 304 13.99 1.74 8.05
N ILE A 305 13.91 2.79 7.22
CA ILE A 305 13.76 2.65 5.78
C ILE A 305 14.98 1.99 5.16
N ILE A 306 16.20 2.44 5.48
CA ILE A 306 17.43 1.91 4.89
C ILE A 306 17.64 0.44 5.28
N ILE A 307 17.52 0.13 6.58
CA ILE A 307 17.69 -1.25 7.06
C ILE A 307 16.59 -2.16 6.53
N GLY A 308 15.38 -1.64 6.49
CA GLY A 308 14.22 -2.28 5.88
C GLY A 308 14.43 -2.63 4.42
N GLU A 309 14.83 -1.65 3.62
CA GLU A 309 15.12 -1.82 2.19
C GLU A 309 16.22 -2.85 1.96
N ILE A 310 17.30 -2.81 2.75
CA ILE A 310 18.38 -3.81 2.69
C ILE A 310 17.81 -5.21 2.98
N GLY A 311 17.00 -5.36 4.03
CA GLY A 311 16.37 -6.63 4.37
C GLY A 311 15.45 -7.14 3.24
N ILE A 312 14.66 -6.25 2.63
CA ILE A 312 13.81 -6.58 1.47
C ILE A 312 14.65 -7.06 0.30
N LEU A 313 15.75 -6.36 -0.02
CA LEU A 313 16.67 -6.72 -1.10
C LEU A 313 17.34 -8.08 -0.86
N VAL A 314 17.83 -8.32 0.36
CA VAL A 314 18.47 -9.58 0.75
C VAL A 314 17.48 -10.73 0.67
N GLY A 315 16.28 -10.57 1.24
CA GLY A 315 15.22 -11.58 1.15
C GLY A 315 14.78 -11.85 -0.29
N GLY A 316 14.60 -10.80 -1.09
CA GLY A 316 14.30 -10.91 -2.51
C GLY A 316 15.38 -11.65 -3.29
N TYR A 317 16.66 -11.38 -3.01
CA TYR A 317 17.79 -12.09 -3.61
C TYR A 317 17.82 -13.57 -3.24
N ILE A 318 17.68 -13.89 -1.95
CA ILE A 318 17.72 -15.27 -1.44
C ILE A 318 16.58 -16.07 -2.06
N VAL A 319 15.34 -15.59 -1.92
CA VAL A 319 14.16 -16.35 -2.37
C VAL A 319 14.08 -16.44 -3.88
N SER A 320 14.49 -15.40 -4.62
CA SER A 320 14.54 -15.47 -6.08
C SER A 320 15.46 -16.58 -6.58
N LYS A 321 16.63 -16.77 -5.95
CA LYS A 321 17.50 -17.91 -6.25
C LYS A 321 16.84 -19.25 -5.94
N LEU A 322 16.15 -19.36 -4.80
CA LEU A 322 15.46 -20.60 -4.40
C LEU A 322 14.36 -20.99 -5.39
N VAL A 323 13.60 -20.01 -5.91
CA VAL A 323 12.52 -20.25 -6.89
C VAL A 323 12.98 -20.18 -8.35
N LYS A 324 14.31 -20.12 -8.57
CA LYS A 324 14.97 -20.08 -9.89
C LYS A 324 14.53 -18.89 -10.75
N TRP A 325 14.31 -17.73 -10.14
CA TRP A 325 14.11 -16.45 -10.82
C TRP A 325 15.39 -15.63 -10.84
N HIS A 326 15.53 -14.77 -11.85
CA HIS A 326 16.66 -13.86 -11.91
C HIS A 326 16.64 -12.91 -10.70
N PRO A 327 17.75 -12.74 -9.95
CA PRO A 327 17.75 -11.95 -8.73
C PRO A 327 17.26 -10.52 -8.89
N TYR A 328 17.64 -9.85 -9.99
CA TYR A 328 17.12 -8.50 -10.28
C TYR A 328 15.60 -8.44 -10.41
N LYS A 329 14.96 -9.45 -11.04
CA LYS A 329 13.49 -9.53 -11.11
C LYS A 329 12.90 -9.71 -9.72
N GLY A 330 13.44 -10.63 -8.94
CA GLY A 330 12.92 -10.94 -7.61
C GLY A 330 13.15 -9.83 -6.58
N MET A 331 14.30 -9.16 -6.61
CA MET A 331 14.59 -8.02 -5.74
C MET A 331 13.69 -6.82 -6.06
N SER A 332 13.49 -6.48 -7.34
CA SER A 332 12.52 -5.45 -7.73
C SER A 332 11.10 -5.81 -7.30
N LEU A 333 10.72 -7.09 -7.38
CA LEU A 333 9.43 -7.58 -6.91
C LEU A 333 9.29 -7.43 -5.40
N ALA A 334 10.30 -7.83 -4.62
CA ALA A 334 10.27 -7.69 -3.18
C ALA A 334 10.12 -6.21 -2.75
N LEU A 335 10.79 -5.29 -3.45
CA LEU A 335 10.70 -3.84 -3.21
C LEU A 335 9.30 -3.25 -3.45
N THR A 336 8.41 -3.95 -4.16
CA THR A 336 7.01 -3.50 -4.31
C THR A 336 6.30 -3.34 -2.97
N ALA A 337 6.77 -4.00 -1.90
CA ALA A 337 6.30 -3.78 -0.53
C ALA A 337 6.37 -2.32 -0.08
N MET A 338 7.32 -1.54 -0.62
CA MET A 338 7.52 -0.14 -0.24
C MET A 338 6.62 0.82 -1.01
N PHE A 339 6.08 0.46 -2.18
CA PHE A 339 5.33 1.41 -3.03
C PHE A 339 3.98 0.91 -3.55
N GLY A 340 3.86 -0.38 -3.84
CA GLY A 340 2.65 -1.05 -4.31
C GLY A 340 2.00 -0.41 -5.53
N PHE A 341 0.73 -0.72 -5.74
CA PHE A 341 -0.09 -0.16 -6.82
C PHE A 341 -0.52 1.28 -6.53
N PRO A 342 -0.58 2.19 -7.54
CA PRO A 342 -0.25 2.00 -8.96
C PRO A 342 1.22 2.24 -9.32
N ALA A 343 2.07 2.54 -8.34
CA ALA A 343 3.47 2.90 -8.59
C ALA A 343 4.29 1.74 -9.20
N ASP A 344 3.98 0.50 -8.83
CA ASP A 344 4.55 -0.71 -9.42
C ASP A 344 4.25 -0.86 -10.93
N TYR A 345 3.01 -0.57 -11.34
CA TYR A 345 2.60 -0.60 -12.72
C TYR A 345 3.24 0.51 -13.54
N ILE A 346 3.22 1.74 -13.03
CA ILE A 346 3.89 2.89 -13.66
C ILE A 346 5.37 2.59 -13.85
N LEU A 347 6.02 1.99 -12.84
CA LEU A 347 7.43 1.59 -12.96
C LEU A 347 7.63 0.56 -14.08
N CYS A 348 6.76 -0.44 -14.19
CA CYS A 348 6.84 -1.42 -15.27
C CYS A 348 6.66 -0.76 -16.65
N GLN A 349 5.74 0.20 -16.78
CA GLN A 349 5.56 0.99 -18.01
C GLN A 349 6.80 1.81 -18.35
N GLU A 350 7.36 2.56 -17.39
CA GLU A 350 8.55 3.38 -17.61
C GLU A 350 9.77 2.54 -18.00
N VAL A 351 9.98 1.40 -17.33
CA VAL A 351 11.07 0.48 -17.67
C VAL A 351 10.87 -0.14 -19.05
N SER A 352 9.65 -0.59 -19.36
CA SER A 352 9.34 -1.22 -20.65
C SER A 352 9.52 -0.22 -21.81
N ARG A 353 9.02 1.01 -21.65
CA ARG A 353 9.16 2.10 -22.62
C ARG A 353 10.61 2.56 -22.80
N SER A 354 11.40 2.57 -21.72
CA SER A 354 12.80 3.01 -21.78
C SER A 354 13.75 1.94 -22.32
N VAL A 355 13.36 0.67 -22.28
CA VAL A 355 14.18 -0.46 -22.74
C VAL A 355 13.69 -1.02 -24.07
N GLY A 356 12.39 -1.04 -24.35
CA GLY A 356 11.85 -1.47 -25.64
C GLY A 356 12.32 -0.56 -26.78
N ARG A 357 12.69 -1.14 -27.91
CA ARG A 357 13.08 -0.42 -29.13
C ARG A 357 11.89 -0.18 -30.06
N THR A 358 10.90 -1.06 -29.99
CA THR A 358 9.66 -1.04 -30.77
C THR A 358 8.46 -1.15 -29.83
N GLU A 359 7.27 -0.78 -30.30
CA GLU A 359 6.02 -0.97 -29.52
C GLU A 359 5.79 -2.45 -29.18
N GLU A 360 6.19 -3.37 -30.05
CA GLU A 360 6.08 -4.81 -29.80
C GLU A 360 7.02 -5.27 -28.66
N GLU A 361 8.28 -4.83 -28.68
CA GLU A 361 9.22 -5.11 -27.59
C GLU A 361 8.77 -4.49 -26.27
N GLU A 362 8.28 -3.25 -26.30
CA GLU A 362 7.75 -2.56 -25.11
C GLU A 362 6.57 -3.33 -24.52
N ASN A 363 5.60 -3.73 -25.34
CA ASN A 363 4.45 -4.52 -24.89
C ASN A 363 4.87 -5.89 -24.34
N ARG A 364 5.84 -6.55 -25.00
CA ARG A 364 6.37 -7.83 -24.54
C ARG A 364 7.07 -7.71 -23.18
N LEU A 365 7.87 -6.66 -22.98
CA LEU A 365 8.48 -6.37 -21.68
C LEU A 365 7.40 -6.10 -20.64
N LEU A 366 6.43 -5.26 -20.95
CA LEU A 366 5.37 -4.89 -20.01
C LEU A 366 4.57 -6.12 -19.55
N ASN A 367 4.26 -7.03 -20.48
CA ASN A 367 3.54 -8.27 -20.20
C ASN A 367 4.34 -9.27 -19.36
N GLU A 368 5.67 -9.28 -19.46
CA GLU A 368 6.54 -10.15 -18.65
C GLU A 368 6.84 -9.55 -17.26
N LEU A 369 6.89 -8.22 -17.15
CA LEU A 369 7.26 -7.52 -15.92
C LEU A 369 6.05 -7.21 -15.02
N SER A 370 4.92 -6.77 -15.58
CA SER A 370 3.80 -6.24 -14.78
C SER A 370 3.12 -7.28 -13.92
N PRO A 371 2.68 -8.45 -14.44
CA PRO A 371 1.93 -9.42 -13.64
C PRO A 371 2.63 -9.82 -12.32
N PRO A 372 3.93 -10.19 -12.31
CA PRO A 372 4.58 -10.57 -11.06
C PRO A 372 4.81 -9.38 -10.10
N MET A 373 5.03 -8.17 -10.61
CA MET A 373 5.21 -6.97 -9.77
C MET A 373 3.90 -6.60 -9.06
N LEU A 374 2.79 -6.58 -9.80
CA LEU A 374 1.45 -6.35 -9.25
C LEU A 374 1.11 -7.38 -8.19
N ILE A 375 1.37 -8.67 -8.46
CA ILE A 375 1.13 -9.74 -7.48
C ILE A 375 2.00 -9.55 -6.23
N GLY A 376 3.28 -9.17 -6.40
CA GLY A 376 4.15 -8.84 -5.27
C GLY A 376 3.60 -7.69 -4.41
N GLY A 377 3.17 -6.60 -5.05
CA GLY A 377 2.60 -5.43 -4.40
C GLY A 377 1.31 -5.76 -3.66
N PHE A 378 0.38 -6.48 -4.29
CA PHE A 378 -0.83 -6.95 -3.63
C PHE A 378 -0.49 -7.86 -2.45
N THR A 379 0.41 -8.83 -2.62
CA THR A 379 0.79 -9.77 -1.55
C THR A 379 1.29 -9.03 -0.31
N THR A 380 2.14 -8.03 -0.51
CA THR A 380 2.83 -7.35 0.58
C THR A 380 1.96 -6.28 1.23
N VAL A 381 1.39 -5.37 0.44
CA VAL A 381 0.61 -4.23 0.93
C VAL A 381 -0.74 -4.65 1.53
N THR A 382 -1.27 -5.83 1.18
CA THR A 382 -2.55 -6.31 1.73
C THR A 382 -2.41 -7.45 2.74
N VAL A 383 -1.73 -8.55 2.36
CA VAL A 383 -1.71 -9.76 3.19
C VAL A 383 -0.57 -9.70 4.20
N ALA A 384 0.66 -9.48 3.73
CA ALA A 384 1.83 -9.45 4.60
C ALA A 384 1.71 -8.30 5.62
N SER A 385 1.32 -7.12 5.16
CA SER A 385 1.11 -5.91 5.96
C SER A 385 0.25 -6.16 7.20
N VAL A 386 -0.94 -6.71 6.99
CA VAL A 386 -1.94 -6.94 8.03
C VAL A 386 -1.45 -7.99 9.01
N LEU A 387 -0.88 -9.09 8.52
CA LEU A 387 -0.36 -10.16 9.38
C LEU A 387 0.82 -9.67 10.22
N ILE A 388 1.80 -9.02 9.58
CA ILE A 388 3.00 -8.48 10.22
C ILE A 388 2.60 -7.44 11.27
N ALA A 389 1.85 -6.41 10.87
CA ALA A 389 1.46 -5.34 11.79
C ALA A 389 0.69 -5.91 12.98
N SER A 390 -0.26 -6.82 12.74
CA SER A 390 -1.08 -7.39 13.81
C SER A 390 -0.31 -8.31 14.77
N ILE A 391 0.73 -9.00 14.29
CA ILE A 391 1.60 -9.81 15.16
C ILE A 391 2.51 -8.89 15.98
N LEU A 392 3.14 -7.90 15.34
CA LEU A 392 4.08 -6.99 16.01
C LEU A 392 3.41 -6.05 17.00
N VAL A 393 2.18 -5.63 16.76
CA VAL A 393 1.50 -4.77 17.75
C VAL A 393 1.08 -5.52 18.99
N LYS A 394 0.83 -6.83 18.90
CA LYS A 394 0.50 -7.67 20.06
C LYS A 394 1.69 -7.91 20.99
N THR A 395 2.90 -7.64 20.53
CA THR A 395 4.11 -7.74 21.35
C THR A 395 4.44 -6.41 22.04
N LEU A 396 3.69 -5.34 21.77
CA LEU A 396 3.70 -4.14 22.59
C LEU A 396 2.90 -4.43 23.86
N SER A 397 3.54 -4.23 25.01
CA SER A 397 2.99 -4.50 26.35
C SER A 397 2.79 -3.22 27.14
#